data_AF-E8RA64-F1
#
_entry.id   AF-E8RA64-F1
#
_cell.length_a   1.000
_cell.length_b   1.000
_cell.length_c   1.000
_cell.angle_alpha   90.00
_cell.angle_beta   90.00
_cell.angle_gamma   90.00
#
_symmetry.space_group_name_H-M   'P 1'
#
loop_
_entity.id
_entity.type
_entity.pdbx_description
1 polymer ?
#
loop_
_entity_poly.entity_id
_entity_poly.type
_entity_poly.pdbx_seq_one_letter_code
_entity_poly.pdbx_strand_id
1 'polypeptide(L)' 'MTIGLLKGVNKSGHKGWTTEKCAICGTTLDFVSGYEAKNIYYCPRCVSQGLKAYFCSADARVLHYKCPYCKGELKPYYA' A
#
# COMPACT_ATOMS: atom_id res chain seq x y z
N MET A 1 43.05 16.72 -12.64
CA MET A 1 41.91 16.51 -11.74
C MET A 1 40.69 17.12 -12.41
N THR A 2 39.84 16.30 -13.00
CA THR A 2 38.54 16.73 -13.55
C THR A 2 37.52 15.79 -12.93
N ILE A 3 36.98 16.24 -11.79
CA ILE A 3 35.93 15.57 -11.06
C ILE A 3 34.71 15.54 -11.98
N GLY A 4 34.29 14.33 -12.34
CA GLY A 4 33.16 14.09 -13.20
C GLY A 4 31.89 14.77 -12.69
N LEU A 5 31.09 15.29 -13.63
CA LEU A 5 29.70 15.63 -13.37
C LEU A 5 29.00 14.40 -12.78
N LEU A 6 28.75 14.43 -11.47
CA LEU A 6 27.87 13.51 -10.78
C LEU A 6 26.45 13.71 -11.31
N LYS A 7 26.16 13.00 -12.40
CA LYS A 7 24.82 12.74 -12.92
C LYS A 7 24.12 11.85 -11.89
N GLY A 8 23.54 12.42 -10.84
CA GLY A 8 22.90 11.58 -9.83
C GLY A 8 22.44 12.20 -8.51
N VAL A 9 22.38 13.52 -8.37
CA VAL A 9 21.87 14.13 -7.14
C VAL A 9 20.57 14.85 -7.46
N ASN A 10 19.48 14.06 -7.50
CA ASN A 10 18.06 14.44 -7.32
C ASN A 10 17.15 13.35 -7.94
N LYS A 11 17.17 12.14 -7.38
CA LYS A 11 15.96 11.29 -7.42
C LYS A 11 15.21 11.50 -6.11
N SER A 12 14.57 12.66 -6.00
CA SER A 12 13.55 12.93 -5.00
C SER A 12 12.37 11.99 -5.26
N GLY A 13 12.42 10.79 -4.69
CA GLY A 13 11.42 9.75 -4.91
C GLY A 13 11.99 8.34 -4.72
N HIS A 14 12.35 7.99 -3.48
CA HIS A 14 12.50 6.59 -3.10
C HIS A 14 11.13 5.89 -3.21
N LYS A 15 10.78 5.37 -4.40
CA LYS A 15 9.55 4.59 -4.68
C LYS A 15 9.35 3.38 -3.74
N GLY A 16 10.38 2.99 -2.98
CA GLY A 16 10.31 1.90 -2.01
C GLY A 16 9.53 2.22 -0.73
N TRP A 17 9.15 3.48 -0.47
CA TRP A 17 8.41 3.85 0.76
C TRP A 17 6.89 3.94 0.62
N THR A 18 6.35 3.97 -0.60
CA THR A 18 4.90 4.11 -0.85
C THR A 18 4.26 2.89 -1.51
N THR A 19 4.99 1.78 -1.60
CA THR A 19 4.47 0.51 -2.17
C THR A 19 4.42 -0.57 -1.10
N GLU A 20 3.25 -1.17 -0.90
CA GLU A 20 3.05 -2.35 -0.04
C GLU A 20 2.42 -3.47 -0.86
N LYS A 21 2.41 -4.70 -0.34
CA LYS A 21 1.77 -5.83 -1.03
C LYS A 21 0.40 -6.12 -0.42
N CYS A 22 -0.55 -6.53 -1.27
CA CYS A 22 -1.79 -7.13 -0.80
C CYS A 22 -1.46 -8.37 0.04
N ALA A 23 -2.03 -8.47 1.23
CA ALA A 23 -1.79 -9.59 2.14
C ALA A 23 -2.32 -10.95 1.62
N ILE A 24 -3.19 -10.94 0.60
CA ILE A 24 -3.81 -12.14 0.02
C ILE A 24 -3.14 -12.51 -1.30
N CYS A 25 -3.30 -11.70 -2.34
CA CYS A 25 -2.78 -12.02 -3.67
C CYS A 25 -1.32 -11.60 -3.90
N GLY A 26 -0.73 -10.82 -2.99
CA GLY A 26 0.64 -10.32 -3.14
C GLY A 26 0.80 -9.22 -4.20
N THR A 27 -0.28 -8.73 -4.82
CA THR A 27 -0.24 -7.62 -5.77
C THR A 27 0.38 -6.38 -5.12
N THR A 28 1.29 -5.73 -5.84
CA THR A 28 1.90 -4.47 -5.40
C THR A 28 0.85 -3.36 -5.43
N LEU A 29 0.59 -2.78 -4.26
CA LEU A 29 -0.26 -1.63 -4.03
C LEU A 29 0.62 -0.40 -3.90
N ASP A 30 0.53 0.50 -4.86
CA ASP A 30 1.16 1.81 -4.77
C ASP A 30 0.18 2.77 -4.08
N PHE A 31 0.49 3.24 -2.87
CA PHE A 31 -0.42 4.10 -2.10
C PHE A 31 -0.66 5.45 -2.76
N VAL A 32 0.27 5.95 -3.59
CA VAL A 32 0.08 7.22 -4.30
C VAL A 32 -0.96 7.03 -5.40
N SER A 33 -0.68 6.12 -6.33
CA SER A 33 -1.56 5.83 -7.47
C SER A 33 -2.89 5.20 -7.03
N GLY A 34 -2.87 4.39 -5.98
CA GLY A 34 -4.04 3.69 -5.46
C GLY A 34 -4.94 4.53 -4.56
N TYR A 35 -4.42 5.63 -3.99
CA TYR A 35 -5.25 6.68 -3.39
C TYR A 35 -6.09 7.37 -4.47
N GLU A 36 -5.47 7.77 -5.59
CA GLU A 36 -6.19 8.38 -6.72
C GLU A 36 -7.17 7.40 -7.39
N ALA A 37 -6.75 6.15 -7.59
CA ALA A 37 -7.56 5.10 -8.20
C ALA A 37 -8.61 4.49 -7.26
N LYS A 38 -8.66 4.92 -5.99
CA LYS A 38 -9.60 4.45 -4.96
C LYS A 38 -9.71 2.93 -4.86
N ASN A 39 -8.58 2.25 -4.94
CA ASN A 39 -8.52 0.78 -5.05
C ASN A 39 -7.79 0.08 -3.91
N ILE A 40 -7.42 0.81 -2.86
CA ILE A 40 -6.72 0.29 -1.68
C ILE A 40 -7.64 0.29 -0.47
N TYR A 41 -7.65 -0.84 0.25
CA TYR A 41 -8.34 -1.02 1.51
C TYR A 41 -7.35 -1.49 2.58
N TYR A 42 -7.62 -1.18 3.83
CA TYR A 42 -6.80 -1.60 4.95
C TYR A 42 -7.64 -1.93 6.18
N CYS A 43 -7.10 -2.78 7.05
CA CYS A 43 -7.72 -3.01 8.36
C CYS A 43 -7.07 -2.12 9.42
N PRO A 44 -7.77 -1.12 9.99
CA PRO A 44 -7.18 -0.21 10.98
C PRO A 44 -6.73 -0.92 12.25
N ARG A 45 -7.45 -1.97 12.67
CA ARG A 45 -7.12 -2.74 13.88
C ARG A 45 -5.82 -3.54 13.71
N CYS A 46 -5.67 -4.23 12.58
CA CYS A 46 -4.47 -5.03 12.31
C CYS A 46 -3.26 -4.15 11.99
N VAL A 47 -3.46 -3.07 11.23
CA VAL A 47 -2.39 -2.09 10.96
C VAL A 47 -1.91 -1.42 12.26
N SER A 48 -2.83 -1.07 13.17
CA SER A 48 -2.48 -0.56 14.50
C SER A 48 -1.72 -1.57 15.38
N GLN A 49 -1.78 -2.86 15.06
CA GLN A 49 -1.02 -3.93 15.73
C GLN A 49 0.31 -4.23 15.03
N GLY A 50 0.68 -3.48 13.98
CA GLY A 50 1.90 -3.69 13.20
C GLY A 50 1.78 -4.74 12.09
N LEU A 51 0.58 -5.27 11.83
CA LEU A 51 0.35 -6.20 10.72
C LEU A 51 0.16 -5.41 9.42
N LYS A 52 0.79 -5.88 8.34
CA LYS A 52 0.63 -5.34 6.99
C LYS A 52 -0.68 -5.79 6.36
N ALA A 53 -1.81 -5.39 6.94
CA ALA A 53 -3.14 -5.77 6.52
C ALA A 53 -3.71 -4.78 5.48
N TYR A 54 -3.07 -4.73 4.32
CA TYR A 54 -3.50 -3.98 3.14
C TYR A 54 -4.05 -4.93 2.08
N PHE A 55 -5.12 -4.50 1.40
CA PHE A 55 -5.87 -5.32 0.46
C PHE A 55 -6.19 -4.52 -0.80
N CYS A 56 -6.10 -5.19 -1.95
CA CYS A 56 -6.59 -4.63 -3.20
C CYS A 56 -8.13 -4.62 -3.20
N SER A 57 -8.73 -3.82 -4.08
CA SER A 57 -10.18 -3.75 -4.23
C SER A 57 -10.84 -5.08 -4.59
N ALA A 58 -10.16 -5.95 -5.34
CA ALA A 58 -10.67 -7.27 -5.70
C ALA A 58 -10.79 -8.17 -4.46
N ASP A 59 -9.72 -8.35 -3.69
CA ASP A 59 -9.72 -9.17 -2.47
C ASP A 59 -10.62 -8.57 -1.39
N ALA A 60 -10.65 -7.24 -1.26
CA ALA A 60 -11.56 -6.57 -0.33
C ALA A 60 -13.03 -6.89 -0.64
N ARG A 61 -13.41 -6.97 -1.93
CA ARG A 61 -14.77 -7.38 -2.35
C ARG A 61 -15.04 -8.86 -2.09
N VAL A 62 -14.07 -9.74 -2.37
CA VAL A 62 -14.18 -11.19 -2.09
C VAL A 62 -14.38 -11.45 -0.59
N LEU A 63 -13.69 -10.68 0.24
CA LEU A 63 -13.82 -10.73 1.69
C LEU A 63 -15.05 -9.99 2.23
N HIS A 64 -15.90 -9.43 1.37
CA HIS A 64 -17.05 -8.61 1.76
C HIS A 64 -16.67 -7.47 2.73
N TYR A 65 -15.52 -6.84 2.50
CA TYR A 65 -14.96 -5.78 3.32
C TYR A 65 -14.71 -6.18 4.77
N LYS A 66 -14.41 -7.47 5.02
CA LYS A 66 -14.04 -7.99 6.35
C LYS A 66 -12.60 -8.47 6.37
N CYS A 67 -11.87 -8.07 7.40
CA CYS A 67 -10.48 -8.47 7.59
C CYS A 67 -10.41 -9.98 7.89
N PRO A 68 -9.59 -10.76 7.17
CA PRO A 68 -9.46 -12.20 7.40
C PRO A 68 -8.81 -12.53 8.75
N TYR A 69 -8.05 -11.60 9.32
CA TYR A 69 -7.33 -11.80 10.58
C TYR A 69 -8.22 -11.55 11.81
N CYS A 70 -8.85 -10.37 11.88
CA CYS A 70 -9.61 -9.94 13.07
C CYS A 70 -11.12 -9.88 12.86
N LYS A 71 -11.61 -10.22 11.66
CA LYS A 71 -13.02 -10.10 11.23
C LYS A 71 -13.62 -8.69 11.32
N GLY A 72 -12.79 -7.68 11.58
CA GLY A 72 -13.19 -6.28 11.60
C GLY A 72 -13.43 -5.73 10.20
N GLU A 73 -14.14 -4.61 10.12
CA GLU A 73 -14.44 -3.96 8.85
C GLU A 73 -13.17 -3.35 8.21
N LEU A 74 -13.01 -3.56 6.90
CA LEU A 74 -11.96 -2.95 6.08
C LEU A 74 -12.36 -1.52 5.73
N LYS A 75 -11.43 -0.58 5.91
CA LYS A 75 -11.63 0.83 5.56
C LYS A 75 -10.93 1.14 4.23
N PRO A 76 -11.52 2.01 3.39
CA PRO A 76 -10.83 2.54 2.23
C PRO A 76 -9.66 3.43 2.67
N TYR A 77 -8.54 3.35 1.98
CA TYR A 77 -7.35 4.18 2.25
C TYR A 77 -7.43 5.59 1.62
N TYR A 78 -8.57 5.96 1.02
CA TYR A 78 -8.73 7.15 0.18
C TYR A 78 -9.84 8.11 0.65
N ALA A 79 -10.11 8.12 1.96
CA ALA A 79 -11.18 8.90 2.59
C ALA A 79 -10.71 10.30 3.02
#